data_AF-T0YDK1-F1
#
_entry.id   AF-T0YDK1-F1
#
_cell.length_a   1.000
_cell.length_b   1.000
_cell.length_c   1.000
_cell.angle_alpha   90.00
_cell.angle_beta   90.00
_cell.angle_gamma   90.00
#
_symmetry.space_group_name_H-M   'P 1'
#
loop_
_entity.id
_entity.type
_entity.pdbx_description
1 polymer ?
#
loop_
_entity_poly.entity_id
_entity_poly.type
_entity_poly.pdbx_seq_one_letter_code
_entity_poly.pdbx_strand_id
1 'polypeptide(L)'
;MDAEILEAAKKVGEQLKIPVEAKKIGKQYYLYRDTTKWDKEKKKRVRVSEYLGKINENGLVVKNRQSIHEFGNSELVLGILDGITPELKKCFPDHWKDIIAMSAVRSMDPVPIRLMKSRWEKMYASQQVDAHLSPNTVSETLRIIGGDLDAQGRFFQFLVHGSEHLIFDLSSLFSRSANINIAEKGCNPDHAYVKQI
;
A
#
# COMPACT_ATOMS: atom_id res chain seq x y z
N MET A 1 31.21 21.62 -9.47
CA MET A 1 30.33 20.83 -8.58
C MET A 1 31.01 20.83 -7.23
N ASP A 2 30.28 21.11 -6.15
CA ASP A 2 30.90 21.34 -4.84
C ASP A 2 31.56 20.04 -4.35
N ALA A 3 32.80 20.12 -3.87
CA ALA A 3 33.61 18.94 -3.55
C ALA A 3 32.95 18.06 -2.47
N GLU A 4 32.28 18.69 -1.51
CA GLU A 4 31.56 18.05 -0.42
C GLU A 4 30.36 17.23 -0.92
N ILE A 5 29.65 17.71 -1.96
CA ILE A 5 28.52 16.99 -2.56
C ILE A 5 29.00 15.73 -3.31
N LEU A 6 30.15 15.82 -3.97
CA LEU A 6 30.77 14.67 -4.65
C LEU A 6 31.21 13.60 -3.66
N GLU A 7 31.76 14.01 -2.52
CA GLU A 7 32.17 13.09 -1.45
C GLU A 7 30.96 12.42 -0.80
N ALA A 8 29.92 13.20 -0.49
CA ALA A 8 28.66 12.68 0.00
C ALA A 8 28.02 11.68 -0.99
N ALA A 9 28.07 11.98 -2.30
CA ALA A 9 27.57 11.09 -3.35
C ALA A 9 28.34 9.78 -3.38
N LYS A 10 29.68 9.81 -3.34
CA LYS A 10 30.52 8.60 -3.29
C LYS A 10 30.19 7.74 -2.09
N LYS A 11 30.11 8.32 -0.90
CA LYS A 11 29.78 7.61 0.34
C LYS A 11 28.44 6.89 0.24
N VAL A 12 27.42 7.55 -0.33
CA VAL A 12 26.10 6.93 -0.58
C VAL A 12 26.21 5.78 -1.59
N GLY A 13 26.97 5.97 -2.68
CA GLY A 13 27.21 4.92 -3.67
C GLY A 13 27.92 3.69 -3.10
N GLU A 14 28.91 3.89 -2.24
CA GLU A 14 29.65 2.83 -1.54
C GLU A 14 28.75 2.06 -0.58
N GLN A 15 27.97 2.77 0.24
CA GLN A 15 27.01 2.16 1.18
C GLN A 15 25.98 1.29 0.46
N LEU A 16 25.44 1.78 -0.65
CA LEU A 16 24.43 1.08 -1.43
C LEU A 16 25.01 0.08 -2.44
N LYS A 17 26.35 0.04 -2.59
CA LYS A 17 27.08 -0.75 -3.60
C LYS A 17 26.55 -0.55 -5.02
N ILE A 18 26.26 0.70 -5.38
CA ILE A 18 25.77 1.07 -6.71
C ILE A 18 26.61 2.22 -7.31
N PRO A 19 26.82 2.23 -8.63
CA PRO A 19 27.38 3.38 -9.32
C PRO A 19 26.40 4.55 -9.29
N VAL A 20 26.90 5.73 -8.95
CA VAL A 20 26.09 6.94 -8.79
C VAL A 20 26.68 8.14 -9.51
N GLU A 21 25.80 9.06 -9.90
CA GLU A 21 26.10 10.30 -10.59
C GLU A 21 25.35 11.45 -9.91
N ALA A 22 26.08 12.46 -9.43
CA ALA A 22 25.48 13.68 -8.90
C ALA A 22 25.27 14.70 -10.03
N LYS A 23 24.08 15.33 -10.09
CA LYS A 23 23.73 16.36 -11.08
C LYS A 23 23.26 17.62 -10.37
N LYS A 24 23.71 18.78 -10.87
CA LYS A 24 23.22 20.09 -10.44
C LYS A 24 22.08 20.52 -11.34
N ILE A 25 20.90 20.75 -10.78
CA ILE A 25 19.72 21.24 -11.50
C ILE A 25 19.24 22.51 -10.77
N GLY A 26 19.42 23.66 -11.41
CA GLY A 26 19.19 24.97 -10.79
C GLY A 26 20.11 25.20 -9.59
N LYS A 27 19.52 25.49 -8.42
CA LYS A 27 20.23 25.71 -7.15
C LYS A 27 20.41 24.44 -6.31
N GLN A 28 19.97 23.29 -6.79
CA GLN A 28 19.90 22.06 -6.00
C GLN A 28 20.72 20.94 -6.63
N TYR A 29 21.14 19.99 -5.80
CA TYR A 29 21.87 18.79 -6.21
C TYR A 29 21.01 17.55 -6.08
N TYR A 30 21.14 16.66 -7.05
CA TYR A 30 20.36 15.43 -7.15
C TYR A 30 21.27 14.26 -7.46
N LEU A 31 21.01 13.13 -6.82
CA LEU A 31 21.76 11.89 -7.01
C LEU A 31 20.97 10.96 -7.93
N TYR A 32 21.67 10.36 -8.88
CA TYR A 32 21.15 9.35 -9.79
C TYR A 32 22.00 8.09 -9.70
N ARG A 33 21.38 6.92 -9.85
CA ARG A 33 22.07 5.66 -10.09
C ARG A 33 22.35 5.52 -11.58
N ASP A 34 23.59 5.22 -11.92
CA ASP A 34 23.98 4.96 -13.30
C ASP A 34 23.81 3.48 -13.63
N THR A 35 22.78 3.13 -14.41
CA THR A 35 22.47 1.73 -14.72
C THR A 35 22.19 1.55 -16.20
N THR A 36 21.98 0.30 -16.63
CA THR A 36 21.54 0.00 -18.00
C THR A 36 20.23 -0.76 -17.97
N LYS A 37 19.27 -0.35 -18.80
CA LYS A 37 18.00 -1.06 -18.98
C LYS A 37 17.91 -1.61 -20.41
N TRP A 38 17.27 -2.76 -20.58
CA TRP A 38 16.97 -3.29 -21.90
C TRP A 38 15.86 -2.46 -22.57
N ASP A 39 16.18 -1.89 -23.74
CA ASP A 39 15.24 -1.16 -24.58
C ASP A 39 14.66 -2.15 -25.62
N LYS A 40 13.34 -2.41 -25.53
CA LYS A 40 12.66 -3.37 -26.40
C LYS A 40 12.52 -2.89 -27.85
N GLU A 41 12.44 -1.58 -28.07
CA GLU A 41 12.32 -0.99 -29.41
C GLU A 41 13.67 -1.00 -30.11
N LYS A 42 14.72 -0.57 -29.42
CA LYS A 42 16.08 -0.51 -29.95
C LYS A 42 16.83 -1.83 -29.87
N LYS A 43 16.23 -2.85 -29.22
CA LYS A 43 16.79 -4.20 -28.99
C LYS A 43 18.22 -4.18 -28.46
N LYS A 44 18.53 -3.26 -27.55
CA LYS A 44 19.86 -3.13 -26.93
C LYS A 44 19.78 -2.63 -25.50
N ARG A 45 20.85 -2.84 -24.72
CA ARG A 45 20.99 -2.17 -23.42
C ARG A 45 21.29 -0.69 -23.63
N VAL A 46 20.52 0.16 -22.96
CA VAL A 46 20.67 1.62 -22.99
C VAL A 46 21.01 2.09 -21.58
N ARG A 47 21.97 3.01 -21.47
CA ARG A 47 22.33 3.65 -20.20
C ARG A 47 21.17 4.52 -19.72
N VAL A 48 20.77 4.36 -18.46
CA VAL A 48 19.67 5.06 -17.82
C VAL A 48 20.16 5.59 -16.47
N SER A 49 19.86 6.86 -16.20
CA SER A 49 20.08 7.45 -14.87
C SER A 49 18.79 7.34 -14.05
N GLU A 50 18.75 6.45 -13.05
CA GLU A 50 17.60 6.30 -12.15
C GLU A 50 17.71 7.30 -10.99
N TYR A 51 16.69 8.13 -10.77
CA TYR A 51 16.72 9.14 -9.72
C TYR A 51 16.69 8.53 -8.30
N LEU A 52 17.69 8.85 -7.46
CA LEU A 52 17.79 8.39 -6.07
C LEU A 52 17.25 9.40 -5.07
N GLY A 53 17.36 10.70 -5.35
CA GLY A 53 16.89 11.73 -4.43
C GLY A 53 17.66 13.04 -4.55
N LYS A 54 17.27 14.01 -3.73
CA LYS A 54 18.03 15.24 -3.54
C LYS A 54 19.23 14.93 -2.62
N ILE A 55 20.38 15.51 -2.89
CA ILE A 55 21.60 15.33 -2.08
C ILE A 55 22.10 16.68 -1.56
N ASN A 56 22.65 16.68 -0.35
CA ASN A 56 23.40 17.80 0.23
C ASN A 56 24.74 17.30 0.79
N GLU A 57 25.50 18.17 1.45
CA GLU A 57 26.81 17.87 2.03
C GLU A 57 26.77 16.71 3.05
N ASN A 58 25.61 16.50 3.67
CA ASN A 58 25.36 15.45 4.65
C ASN A 58 24.87 14.12 4.04
N GLY A 59 24.66 14.04 2.72
CA GLY A 59 24.16 12.86 2.02
C GLY A 59 22.78 13.04 1.41
N LEU A 60 22.07 11.92 1.16
CA LEU A 60 20.72 11.96 0.60
C LEU A 60 19.77 12.67 1.58
N VAL A 61 19.11 13.72 1.08
CA VAL A 61 18.07 14.42 1.81
C VAL A 61 16.87 13.48 1.91
N VAL A 62 16.71 12.87 3.07
CA VAL A 62 15.52 12.08 3.39
C VAL A 62 14.32 13.03 3.32
N LYS A 63 13.44 12.82 2.33
CA LYS A 63 12.13 13.50 2.30
C LYS A 63 11.49 13.26 3.67
N ASN A 64 11.14 14.33 4.39
CA ASN A 64 10.50 14.31 5.72
C ASN A 64 9.86 12.95 6.01
N ARG A 65 10.58 12.08 6.73
CA ARG A 65 9.92 10.94 7.37
C ARG A 65 8.89 11.56 8.30
N GLN A 66 7.64 11.12 8.19
CA GLN A 66 6.60 11.50 9.13
C GLN A 66 7.17 11.26 10.55
N SER A 67 7.42 12.33 11.31
CA SER A 67 8.00 12.21 12.66
C SER A 67 6.92 12.01 13.71
N ILE A 68 5.71 12.48 13.39
CA ILE A 68 4.51 12.36 14.22
C ILE A 68 3.64 11.27 13.64
N HIS A 69 3.26 10.32 14.49
CA HIS A 69 2.42 9.18 14.13
C HIS A 69 1.16 9.14 15.00
N GLU A 70 0.08 8.64 14.44
CA GLU A 70 -1.16 8.35 15.18
C GLU A 70 -0.97 7.04 15.96
N PHE A 71 -0.85 7.12 17.28
CA PHE A 71 -0.55 5.95 18.12
C PHE A 71 -1.81 5.16 18.52
N GLY A 72 -2.73 5.78 19.28
CA GLY A 72 -3.83 5.06 19.94
C GLY A 72 -4.70 4.22 18.99
N ASN A 73 -5.12 4.82 17.87
CA ASN A 73 -5.89 4.11 16.84
C ASN A 73 -5.11 2.97 16.18
N SER A 74 -3.80 3.16 15.99
CA SER A 74 -2.94 2.15 15.37
C SER A 74 -2.77 0.93 16.25
N GLU A 75 -2.51 1.14 17.54
CA GLU A 75 -2.34 0.06 18.52
C GLU A 75 -3.63 -0.74 18.70
N LEU A 76 -4.79 -0.07 18.75
CA LEU A 76 -6.07 -0.76 18.84
C LEU A 76 -6.28 -1.72 17.67
N VAL A 77 -6.02 -1.25 16.44
CA VAL A 77 -6.18 -2.06 15.24
C VAL A 77 -5.18 -3.22 15.22
N LEU A 78 -3.91 -2.97 15.55
CA LEU A 78 -2.92 -4.04 15.61
C LEU A 78 -3.27 -5.09 16.67
N GLY A 79 -3.72 -4.68 17.85
CA GLY A 79 -4.14 -5.60 18.90
C GLY A 79 -5.32 -6.50 18.49
N ILE A 80 -6.27 -5.98 17.70
CA ILE A 80 -7.35 -6.78 17.12
C ILE A 80 -6.79 -7.76 16.07
N LEU A 81 -5.88 -7.29 15.22
CA LEU A 81 -5.29 -8.09 14.14
C LEU A 81 -4.34 -9.17 14.66
N ASP A 82 -3.75 -9.02 15.84
CA ASP A 82 -2.83 -10.01 16.42
C ASP A 82 -3.46 -11.40 16.55
N GLY A 83 -4.75 -11.47 16.88
CA GLY A 83 -5.47 -12.75 16.99
C GLY A 83 -5.59 -13.52 15.68
N ILE A 84 -5.63 -12.81 14.54
CA ILE A 84 -5.81 -13.40 13.20
C ILE A 84 -4.51 -13.45 12.38
N THR A 85 -3.49 -12.68 12.79
CA THR A 85 -2.22 -12.56 12.08
C THR A 85 -1.49 -13.89 11.87
N PRO A 86 -1.44 -14.83 12.84
CA PRO A 86 -0.80 -16.12 12.64
C PRO A 86 -1.40 -16.92 11.48
N GLU A 87 -2.72 -16.94 11.37
CA GLU A 87 -3.38 -17.66 10.29
C GLU A 87 -3.26 -16.92 8.96
N LEU A 88 -3.35 -15.60 8.99
CA LEU A 88 -3.14 -14.76 7.81
C LEU A 88 -1.76 -14.98 7.19
N LYS A 89 -0.71 -15.14 8.01
CA LYS A 89 0.66 -15.48 7.56
C LYS A 89 0.74 -16.85 6.89
N LYS A 90 -0.03 -17.84 7.35
CA LYS A 90 -0.07 -19.18 6.72
C LYS A 90 -0.80 -19.18 5.39
N CYS A 91 -1.85 -18.36 5.28
CA CYS A 91 -2.65 -18.28 4.06
C CYS A 91 -1.96 -17.40 3.00
N PHE A 92 -1.40 -16.27 3.40
CA PHE A 92 -0.80 -15.25 2.51
C PHE A 92 0.64 -14.91 2.94
N PRO A 93 1.61 -15.83 2.85
CA PRO A 93 2.96 -15.65 3.37
C PRO A 93 3.69 -14.44 2.77
N ASP A 94 3.43 -14.13 1.51
CA ASP A 94 4.08 -13.03 0.79
C ASP A 94 3.33 -11.69 0.93
N HIS A 95 2.06 -11.72 1.34
CA HIS A 95 1.16 -10.56 1.28
C HIS A 95 0.47 -10.21 2.60
N TRP A 96 0.66 -10.96 3.69
CA TRP A 96 -0.03 -10.74 4.96
C TRP A 96 0.20 -9.32 5.53
N LYS A 97 1.39 -8.74 5.34
CA LYS A 97 1.71 -7.36 5.76
C LYS A 97 0.87 -6.33 5.00
N ASP A 98 0.75 -6.54 3.70
CA ASP A 98 -0.03 -5.66 2.83
C ASP A 98 -1.52 -5.78 3.18
N ILE A 99 -2.01 -7.00 3.45
CA ILE A 99 -3.39 -7.23 3.89
C ILE A 99 -3.67 -6.55 5.24
N ILE A 100 -2.77 -6.66 6.22
CA ILE A 100 -2.88 -5.96 7.52
C ILE A 100 -2.96 -4.45 7.30
N ALA A 101 -2.01 -3.89 6.54
CA ALA A 101 -1.93 -2.45 6.34
C ALA A 101 -3.16 -1.92 5.56
N MET A 102 -3.59 -2.63 4.52
CA MET A 102 -4.79 -2.28 3.76
C MET A 102 -6.05 -2.35 4.61
N SER A 103 -6.22 -3.42 5.39
CA SER A 103 -7.36 -3.59 6.28
C SER A 103 -7.39 -2.51 7.36
N ALA A 104 -6.25 -2.23 7.99
CA ALA A 104 -6.12 -1.18 9.00
C ALA A 104 -6.51 0.21 8.45
N VAL A 105 -6.00 0.58 7.27
CA VAL A 105 -6.37 1.83 6.61
C VAL A 105 -7.86 1.85 6.30
N ARG A 106 -8.42 0.79 5.72
CA ARG A 106 -9.85 0.73 5.37
C ARG A 106 -10.78 0.77 6.57
N SER A 107 -10.38 0.19 7.71
CA SER A 107 -11.18 0.21 8.94
C SER A 107 -11.16 1.57 9.63
N MET A 108 -10.04 2.28 9.57
CA MET A 108 -9.87 3.56 10.28
C MET A 108 -10.31 4.78 9.47
N ASP A 109 -9.95 4.81 8.18
CA ASP A 109 -10.19 5.95 7.30
C ASP A 109 -10.25 5.46 5.85
N PRO A 110 -11.45 5.14 5.32
CA PRO A 110 -11.64 4.68 3.96
C PRO A 110 -11.19 5.73 2.93
N VAL A 111 -9.92 5.67 2.54
CA VAL A 111 -9.34 6.55 1.52
C VAL A 111 -9.29 5.87 0.15
N PRO A 112 -9.29 6.64 -0.95
CA PRO A 112 -9.00 6.10 -2.28
C PRO A 112 -7.68 5.30 -2.30
N ILE A 113 -7.61 4.22 -3.07
CA ILE A 113 -6.46 3.29 -3.13
C ILE A 113 -5.12 4.03 -3.28
N ARG A 114 -5.08 5.05 -4.14
CA ARG A 114 -3.87 5.87 -4.40
C ARG A 114 -3.32 6.59 -3.16
N LEU A 115 -4.12 6.75 -2.11
CA LEU A 115 -3.74 7.43 -0.86
C LEU A 115 -3.43 6.46 0.28
N MET A 116 -3.64 5.16 0.12
CA MET A 116 -3.46 4.18 1.19
C MET A 116 -2.04 4.20 1.76
N LYS A 117 -1.02 4.35 0.91
CA LYS A 117 0.38 4.54 1.35
C LYS A 117 0.53 5.70 2.32
N SER A 118 0.08 6.88 1.89
CA SER A 118 0.23 8.10 2.69
C SER A 118 -0.57 8.03 3.99
N ARG A 119 -1.71 7.31 4.00
CA ARG A 119 -2.48 7.10 5.23
C ARG A 119 -1.77 6.13 6.16
N TRP A 120 -1.28 5.01 5.64
CA TRP A 120 -0.52 4.01 6.40
C TRP A 120 0.73 4.62 7.04
N GLU A 121 1.52 5.39 6.30
CA GLU A 121 2.73 6.06 6.80
C GLU A 121 2.46 7.09 7.93
N LYS A 122 1.20 7.52 8.14
CA LYS A 122 0.82 8.35 9.29
C LYS A 122 0.52 7.53 10.55
N MET A 123 0.17 6.26 10.39
CA MET A 123 -0.14 5.37 11.51
C MET A 123 1.16 4.88 12.15
N TYR A 124 1.20 4.81 13.49
CA TYR A 124 2.37 4.25 14.20
C TYR A 124 2.63 2.79 13.81
N ALA A 125 1.57 2.06 13.44
CA ALA A 125 1.66 0.69 12.95
C ALA A 125 2.60 0.51 11.74
N SER A 126 2.81 1.56 10.93
CA SER A 126 3.77 1.52 9.82
C SER A 126 5.23 1.35 10.26
N GLN A 127 5.55 1.65 11.52
CA GLN A 127 6.87 1.40 12.10
C GLN A 127 7.06 -0.06 12.52
N GLN A 128 5.97 -0.80 12.69
CA GLN A 128 5.98 -2.20 13.14
C GLN A 128 5.81 -3.19 11.97
N VAL A 129 5.00 -2.81 10.98
CA VAL A 129 4.69 -3.65 9.81
C VAL A 129 5.11 -2.93 8.53
N ASP A 130 6.21 -3.45 7.95
CA ASP A 130 6.75 -2.99 6.67
C ASP A 130 5.92 -3.51 5.49
N ALA A 131 4.90 -2.75 5.10
CA ALA A 131 3.95 -3.07 4.04
C ALA A 131 4.20 -2.24 2.76
N HIS A 132 4.00 -2.86 1.60
CA HIS A 132 4.30 -2.31 0.29
C HIS A 132 3.06 -1.73 -0.39
N LEU A 133 2.57 -0.60 0.12
CA LEU A 133 1.35 0.04 -0.39
C LEU A 133 1.58 1.03 -1.55
N SER A 134 2.60 0.83 -2.39
CA SER A 134 2.86 1.77 -3.50
C SER A 134 1.63 1.89 -4.42
N PRO A 135 1.16 3.11 -4.77
CA PRO A 135 -0.01 3.28 -5.65
C PRO A 135 0.11 2.54 -6.99
N ASN A 136 1.35 2.30 -7.45
CA ASN A 136 1.62 1.59 -8.70
C ASN A 136 1.54 0.07 -8.59
N THR A 137 1.58 -0.49 -7.37
CA THR A 137 1.60 -1.94 -7.12
C THR A 137 0.37 -2.42 -6.36
N VAL A 138 -0.30 -1.57 -5.58
CA VAL A 138 -1.45 -1.97 -4.75
C VAL A 138 -2.56 -2.61 -5.57
N SER A 139 -2.86 -2.11 -6.77
CA SER A 139 -3.87 -2.73 -7.64
C SER A 139 -3.49 -4.15 -8.06
N GLU A 140 -2.21 -4.41 -8.34
CA GLU A 140 -1.72 -5.75 -8.69
C GLU A 140 -1.71 -6.66 -7.46
N THR A 141 -1.27 -6.15 -6.30
CA THR A 141 -1.34 -6.88 -5.03
C THR A 141 -2.77 -7.30 -4.70
N LEU A 142 -3.75 -6.39 -4.86
CA LEU A 142 -5.18 -6.70 -4.68
C LEU A 142 -5.66 -7.76 -5.66
N ARG A 143 -5.19 -7.72 -6.91
CA ARG A 143 -5.52 -8.73 -7.93
C ARG A 143 -4.96 -10.10 -7.56
N ILE A 144 -3.72 -10.17 -7.10
CA ILE A 144 -3.08 -11.42 -6.66
C ILE A 144 -3.83 -12.02 -5.47
N ILE A 145 -4.06 -11.22 -4.43
CA ILE A 145 -4.79 -11.66 -3.22
C ILE A 145 -6.21 -12.09 -3.59
N GLY A 146 -6.92 -11.29 -4.40
CA GLY A 146 -8.30 -11.56 -4.82
C GLY A 146 -8.44 -12.75 -5.77
N GLY A 147 -7.37 -13.12 -6.48
CA GLY A 147 -7.33 -14.28 -7.37
C GLY A 147 -7.02 -15.60 -6.66
N ASP A 148 -6.40 -15.54 -5.47
CA ASP A 148 -6.07 -16.72 -4.69
C ASP A 148 -7.27 -17.20 -3.85
N LEU A 149 -8.20 -17.88 -4.53
CA LEU A 149 -9.42 -18.42 -3.92
C LEU A 149 -9.14 -19.50 -2.86
N ASP A 150 -8.03 -20.23 -2.99
CA ASP A 150 -7.65 -21.27 -2.01
C ASP A 150 -7.22 -20.62 -0.68
N ALA A 151 -6.29 -19.67 -0.74
CA ALA A 151 -5.84 -18.95 0.46
C ALA A 151 -6.99 -18.19 1.13
N GLN A 152 -7.88 -17.57 0.32
CA GLN A 152 -9.10 -16.96 0.84
C GLN A 152 -9.99 -17.98 1.54
N GLY A 153 -10.27 -19.12 0.90
CA GLY A 153 -11.10 -20.17 1.47
C GLY A 153 -10.57 -20.69 2.81
N ARG A 154 -9.26 -20.99 2.88
CA ARG A 154 -8.60 -21.42 4.13
C ARG A 154 -8.70 -20.37 5.22
N PHE A 155 -8.44 -19.10 4.89
CA PHE A 155 -8.50 -18.02 5.86
C PHE A 155 -9.93 -17.76 6.37
N PHE A 156 -10.92 -17.73 5.48
CA PHE A 156 -12.33 -17.57 5.88
C PHE A 156 -12.84 -18.77 6.69
N GLN A 157 -12.39 -19.98 6.38
CA GLN A 157 -12.74 -21.16 7.16
C GLN A 157 -12.19 -21.10 8.58
N PHE A 158 -10.98 -20.55 8.76
CA PHE A 158 -10.47 -20.22 10.09
C PHE A 158 -11.34 -19.18 10.81
N LEU A 159 -11.76 -18.11 10.13
CA LEU A 159 -12.59 -17.07 10.74
C LEU A 159 -13.99 -17.56 11.15
N VAL A 160 -14.55 -18.53 10.42
CA VAL A 160 -15.84 -19.16 10.72
C VAL A 160 -15.71 -20.22 11.84
N HIS A 161 -14.51 -20.68 12.16
CA HIS A 161 -14.31 -21.71 13.16
C HIS A 161 -14.80 -21.24 14.55
N GLY A 162 -15.87 -21.86 15.05
CA GLY A 162 -16.50 -21.53 16.34
C GLY A 162 -17.84 -20.79 16.23
N SER A 163 -18.27 -20.38 15.03
CA SER A 163 -19.62 -19.88 14.79
C SER A 163 -20.45 -20.90 13.99
N GLU A 164 -21.33 -21.63 14.68
CA GLU A 164 -22.25 -22.59 14.04
C GLU A 164 -23.42 -21.90 13.31
N HIS A 165 -23.56 -20.59 13.48
CA HIS A 165 -24.72 -19.83 13.02
C HIS A 165 -24.29 -18.59 12.24
N LEU A 166 -24.82 -18.51 11.01
CA LEU A 166 -24.68 -17.37 10.13
C LEU A 166 -25.94 -16.52 10.22
N ILE A 167 -25.84 -15.36 10.86
CA ILE A 167 -26.95 -14.41 10.95
C ILE A 167 -26.79 -13.43 9.78
N PHE A 168 -27.63 -13.58 8.76
CA PHE A 168 -27.76 -12.61 7.68
C PHE A 168 -28.97 -11.71 7.92
N ASP A 169 -28.74 -10.41 7.93
CA ASP A 169 -29.82 -9.44 7.82
C ASP A 169 -30.24 -9.32 6.35
N LEU A 170 -31.45 -9.77 6.05
CA LEU A 170 -32.06 -9.71 4.71
C LEU A 170 -32.97 -8.48 4.55
N SER A 171 -32.84 -7.49 5.44
CA SER A 171 -33.62 -6.26 5.37
C SER A 171 -33.37 -5.52 4.05
N SER A 172 -34.46 -5.21 3.34
CA SER A 172 -34.42 -4.45 2.09
C SER A 172 -34.68 -2.96 2.36
N LEU A 173 -33.71 -2.08 2.06
CA LEU A 173 -33.86 -0.64 2.21
C LEU A 173 -34.32 -0.01 0.89
N PHE A 174 -35.60 0.37 0.83
CA PHE A 174 -36.19 1.01 -0.35
C PHE A 174 -35.85 2.50 -0.39
N SER A 175 -35.44 2.98 -1.57
CA SER A 175 -35.22 4.39 -1.82
C SER A 175 -36.16 4.93 -2.89
N ARG A 176 -36.86 6.02 -2.56
CA ARG A 176 -37.65 6.81 -3.51
C ARG A 176 -36.92 8.08 -3.97
N SER A 177 -35.71 8.31 -3.49
CA SER A 177 -34.93 9.50 -3.83
C SER A 177 -34.46 9.43 -5.27
N ALA A 178 -34.75 10.47 -6.05
CA ALA A 178 -34.27 10.60 -7.43
C ALA A 178 -32.76 10.89 -7.51
N ASN A 179 -32.13 11.32 -6.41
CA ASN A 179 -30.75 11.81 -6.38
C ASN A 179 -29.73 10.81 -5.82
N ILE A 180 -30.17 9.60 -5.44
CA ILE A 180 -29.27 8.54 -4.98
C ILE A 180 -28.90 7.66 -6.18
N ASN A 181 -27.71 7.90 -6.73
CA ASN A 181 -27.24 7.20 -7.93
C ASN A 181 -26.75 5.77 -7.68
N ILE A 182 -26.61 5.38 -6.41
CA ILE A 182 -26.27 4.00 -6.02
C ILE A 182 -27.50 3.12 -5.81
N ALA A 183 -28.71 3.69 -5.85
CA ALA A 183 -29.93 2.94 -5.64
C ALA A 183 -30.31 2.19 -6.91
N GLU A 184 -30.15 0.88 -6.91
CA GLU A 184 -30.40 0.00 -8.05
C GLU A 184 -31.66 -0.82 -7.85
N LYS A 185 -32.22 -1.35 -8.94
CA LYS A 185 -33.34 -2.28 -8.85
C LYS A 185 -32.80 -3.66 -8.50
N GLY A 186 -32.95 -4.08 -7.24
CA GLY A 186 -32.55 -5.39 -6.74
C GLY A 186 -33.72 -6.36 -6.57
N CYS A 187 -33.41 -7.64 -6.32
CA CYS A 187 -34.38 -8.64 -5.89
C CYS A 187 -34.55 -8.58 -4.36
N ASN A 188 -35.62 -7.95 -3.88
CA ASN A 188 -36.09 -8.12 -2.50
C ASN A 188 -36.97 -9.38 -2.37
N PRO A 189 -37.20 -9.88 -1.13
CA PRO A 189 -38.06 -11.05 -0.88
C PRO A 189 -39.48 -10.92 -1.44
N ASP A 190 -40.01 -9.70 -1.55
CA ASP A 190 -41.36 -9.42 -2.05
C ASP A 190 -41.41 -9.24 -3.58
N HIS A 191 -40.28 -9.44 -4.27
CA HIS A 191 -40.11 -9.18 -5.71
C HIS A 191 -40.57 -7.77 -6.15
N ALA A 192 -40.58 -6.80 -5.24
CA ALA A 192 -41.03 -5.45 -5.50
C ALA A 192 -40.04 -4.73 -6.43
N TYR A 193 -40.54 -4.16 -7.52
CA TYR A 193 -39.70 -3.52 -8.55
C TYR A 193 -39.33 -2.07 -8.20
N VAL A 194 -38.78 -1.88 -7.00
CA VAL A 194 -38.44 -0.58 -6.42
C VAL A 194 -36.93 -0.48 -6.25
N LYS A 195 -36.39 0.73 -6.44
CA LYS A 195 -34.96 1.00 -6.20
C LYS A 195 -34.61 0.76 -4.72
N GLN A 196 -33.51 0.06 -4.50
CA GLN A 196 -33.00 -0.34 -3.19
C GLN A 196 -31.56 0.13 -3.03
N ILE A 197 -31.13 0.36 -1.80
CA ILE A 197 -29.75 0.72 -1.41
C ILE A 197 -29.18 -0.43 -0.60
#